data_AF-A0A554VAE2-F1
#
_entry.id   AF-A0A554VAE2-F1
#
_cell.length_a   1.000
_cell.length_b   1.000
_cell.length_c   1.000
_cell.angle_alpha   90.00
_cell.angle_beta   90.00
_cell.angle_gamma   90.00
#
_symmetry.space_group_name_H-M   'P 1'
#
loop_
_entity.id
_entity.type
_entity.pdbx_description
1 polymer ?
#
loop_
_entity_poly.entity_id
_entity_poly.type
_entity_poly.pdbx_seq_one_letter_code
_entity_poly.pdbx_strand_id
1 'polypeptide(L)'
;MLSLQEIKGNRFKIYLIGVIGAIGLITPFIHIPFNGTEVSGAFGFKKMSSLLFAVGLPILSISASLLLFLASKSILQKDLSKVFRIFSYLFGFVGFFFLSWTLAPSINDFNPILYYLSMIGISIVMVFVNKGLSSYIIDFNNSNEILLLNIRKLTRHIGINIKKKYIKDEDRKDYLIDTIDVIDSLD
;
A
#
# COMPACT_ATOMS: atom_id res chain seq x y z
N MET A 1 -21.12 -10.89 2.99
CA MET A 1 -20.72 -11.52 1.71
C MET A 1 -21.17 -10.58 0.60
N LEU A 2 -20.26 -9.96 -0.15
CA LEU A 2 -20.62 -8.98 -1.18
C LEU A 2 -21.29 -9.67 -2.38
N SER A 3 -22.24 -9.01 -3.01
CA SER A 3 -22.90 -9.55 -4.22
C SER A 3 -21.94 -9.57 -5.41
N LEU A 4 -22.16 -10.47 -6.38
CA LEU A 4 -21.36 -10.54 -7.62
C LEU A 4 -21.36 -9.21 -8.41
N GLN A 5 -22.45 -8.44 -8.33
CA GLN A 5 -22.53 -7.10 -8.91
C GLN A 5 -21.64 -6.09 -8.18
N GLU A 6 -21.58 -6.11 -6.85
CA GLU A 6 -20.67 -5.25 -6.07
C GLU A 6 -19.19 -5.55 -6.34
N ILE A 7 -18.84 -6.83 -6.52
CA ILE A 7 -17.47 -7.24 -6.84
C ILE A 7 -17.07 -6.71 -8.24
N LYS A 8 -17.93 -6.85 -9.25
CA LYS A 8 -17.67 -6.30 -10.60
C LYS A 8 -17.60 -4.77 -10.60
N GLY A 9 -18.50 -4.10 -9.89
CA GLY A 9 -18.50 -2.65 -9.77
C GLY A 9 -17.25 -2.09 -9.10
N ASN A 10 -16.73 -2.77 -8.07
CA ASN A 10 -15.48 -2.36 -7.42
C ASN A 10 -14.25 -2.57 -8.30
N ARG A 11 -14.19 -3.66 -9.09
CA ARG A 11 -13.08 -3.89 -10.04
C ARG A 11 -13.01 -2.79 -11.09
N PHE A 12 -14.13 -2.42 -11.70
CA PHE A 12 -14.18 -1.33 -12.67
C PHE A 12 -13.67 -0.01 -12.09
N LYS A 13 -14.11 0.36 -10.87
CA LYS A 13 -13.64 1.56 -10.18
C LYS A 13 -12.13 1.54 -9.96
N ILE A 14 -11.57 0.40 -9.51
CA ILE A 14 -10.13 0.24 -9.30
C ILE A 14 -9.37 0.45 -10.61
N TYR A 15 -9.81 -0.17 -11.71
CA TYR A 15 -9.16 0.00 -13.01
C TYR A 15 -9.24 1.45 -13.50
N LEU A 16 -10.41 2.08 -13.39
CA LEU A 16 -10.59 3.46 -13.80
C LEU A 16 -9.68 4.42 -13.02
N ILE A 17 -9.64 4.29 -11.70
CA ILE A 17 -8.76 5.10 -10.85
C ILE A 17 -7.30 4.81 -11.17
N GLY A 18 -6.93 3.55 -11.38
CA GLY A 18 -5.58 3.15 -11.76
C GLY A 18 -5.13 3.78 -13.08
N VAL A 19 -6.01 3.83 -14.08
CA VAL A 19 -5.74 4.48 -15.37
C VAL A 19 -5.57 6.00 -15.19
N ILE A 20 -6.44 6.65 -14.43
CA ILE A 20 -6.32 8.09 -14.14
C ILE A 20 -5.00 8.38 -13.40
N GLY A 21 -4.62 7.54 -12.44
CA GLY A 21 -3.35 7.64 -11.74
C GLY A 21 -2.15 7.47 -12.66
N ALA A 22 -2.19 6.49 -13.57
CA ALA A 22 -1.14 6.28 -14.57
C ALA A 22 -1.01 7.48 -15.52
N ILE A 23 -2.13 8.05 -15.96
CA ILE A 23 -2.13 9.30 -16.74
C ILE A 23 -1.48 10.41 -15.91
N GLY A 24 -1.88 10.61 -14.66
CA GLY A 24 -1.29 11.61 -13.76
C GLY A 24 0.22 11.45 -13.57
N LEU A 25 0.72 10.20 -13.50
CA LEU A 25 2.15 9.89 -13.40
C LEU A 25 2.92 10.21 -14.69
N ILE A 26 2.34 9.91 -15.85
CA ILE A 26 2.98 10.11 -17.16
C ILE A 26 2.93 11.58 -17.57
N THR A 27 1.87 12.29 -17.19
CA THR A 27 1.57 13.66 -17.61
C THR A 27 2.73 14.65 -17.43
N PRO A 28 3.47 14.66 -16.30
CA PRO A 28 4.67 15.48 -16.13
C PRO A 28 5.75 15.25 -17.19
N PHE A 29 5.81 14.09 -17.82
CA PHE A 29 6.85 13.68 -18.77
C PHE A 29 6.40 13.79 -20.23
N ILE A 30 5.11 14.07 -20.51
CA ILE A 30 4.56 14.15 -21.87
C ILE A 30 5.26 15.21 -22.72
N HIS A 31 5.86 16.23 -22.10
CA HIS A 31 6.55 17.30 -22.83
C HIS A 31 7.94 16.90 -23.37
N ILE A 32 8.57 15.84 -22.84
CA ILE A 32 9.93 15.41 -23.22
C ILE A 32 10.09 15.20 -24.74
N PRO A 33 9.14 14.54 -25.45
CA PRO A 33 9.25 14.33 -26.90
C PRO A 33 9.00 15.58 -27.74
N PHE A 34 8.46 16.67 -27.17
CA PHE A 34 7.99 17.85 -27.89
C PHE A 34 8.79 19.12 -27.57
N ASN A 35 10.05 18.96 -27.14
CA ASN A 35 10.95 20.07 -26.83
C ASN A 35 11.06 21.04 -28.03
N GLY A 36 10.41 22.20 -27.93
CA GLY A 36 10.47 23.29 -28.92
C GLY A 36 9.14 23.65 -29.60
N THR A 37 8.09 22.83 -29.48
CA THR A 37 6.76 23.09 -30.08
C THR A 37 5.67 23.25 -29.01
N GLU A 38 6.00 23.93 -27.90
CA GLU A 38 5.08 24.04 -26.78
C GLU A 38 3.93 25.02 -27.08
N VAL A 39 2.71 24.52 -26.88
CA VAL A 39 1.49 25.33 -26.94
C VAL A 39 1.42 26.22 -25.69
N SER A 40 0.82 27.41 -25.85
CA SER A 40 0.49 28.30 -24.74
C SER A 40 -0.27 27.56 -23.64
N GLY A 41 0.12 27.79 -22.38
CA GLY A 41 -0.54 27.20 -21.23
C GLY A 41 -1.89 27.86 -20.91
N ALA A 42 -2.56 27.35 -19.88
CA ALA A 42 -3.79 27.87 -19.33
C ALA A 42 -3.64 28.09 -17.81
N PHE A 43 -4.61 28.75 -17.16
CA PHE A 43 -4.61 28.97 -15.71
C PHE A 43 -3.34 29.67 -15.19
N GLY A 44 -2.88 30.72 -15.87
CA GLY A 44 -1.69 31.48 -15.47
C GLY A 44 -0.34 30.84 -15.82
N PHE A 45 -0.33 29.60 -16.32
CA PHE A 45 0.89 28.95 -16.81
C PHE A 45 1.24 29.44 -18.21
N LYS A 46 2.50 29.83 -18.42
CA LYS A 46 3.01 30.27 -19.74
C LYS A 46 3.05 29.14 -20.76
N LYS A 47 3.33 27.91 -20.31
CA LYS A 47 3.55 26.72 -21.13
C LYS A 47 2.61 25.60 -20.69
N MET A 48 2.05 24.86 -21.66
CA MET A 48 1.18 23.71 -21.36
C MET A 48 1.93 22.61 -20.57
N SER A 49 3.21 22.39 -20.87
CA SER A 49 4.07 21.44 -20.14
C SER A 49 4.14 21.75 -18.64
N SER A 50 4.26 23.02 -18.26
CA SER A 50 4.29 23.45 -16.86
C SER A 50 2.95 23.20 -16.15
N LEU A 51 1.83 23.43 -16.85
CA LEU A 51 0.50 23.11 -16.31
C LEU A 51 0.33 21.60 -16.11
N LEU A 52 0.69 20.80 -17.11
CA LEU A 52 0.62 19.34 -17.04
C LEU A 52 1.50 18.79 -15.92
N PHE A 53 2.70 19.34 -15.74
CA PHE A 53 3.57 19.00 -14.62
C PHE A 53 2.91 19.34 -13.27
N ALA A 54 2.35 20.55 -13.13
CA ALA A 54 1.73 21.00 -11.89
C ALA A 54 0.46 20.22 -11.52
N VAL A 55 -0.31 19.76 -12.52
CA VAL A 55 -1.57 19.01 -12.30
C VAL A 55 -1.33 17.50 -12.15
N GLY A 56 -0.32 16.94 -12.81
CA GLY A 56 -0.09 15.49 -12.87
C GLY A 56 0.13 14.83 -11.50
N LEU A 57 1.04 15.38 -10.69
CA LEU A 57 1.34 14.85 -9.36
C LEU A 57 0.15 14.95 -8.38
N PRO A 58 -0.60 16.06 -8.31
CA PRO A 58 -1.86 16.12 -7.56
C PRO A 58 -2.89 15.07 -7.99
N ILE A 59 -3.10 14.85 -9.30
CA ILE A 59 -4.01 13.81 -9.81
C ILE A 59 -3.56 12.42 -9.37
N LEU A 60 -2.25 12.12 -9.46
CA LEU A 60 -1.69 10.87 -8.97
C LEU A 60 -1.94 10.70 -7.47
N SER A 61 -1.73 11.75 -6.68
CA SER A 61 -1.96 11.73 -5.23
C SER A 61 -3.42 11.45 -4.88
N ILE A 62 -4.37 12.08 -5.58
CA ILE A 62 -5.81 11.81 -5.41
C ILE A 62 -6.15 10.37 -5.82
N SER A 63 -5.55 9.88 -6.90
CA SER A 63 -5.76 8.49 -7.36
C SER A 63 -5.24 7.49 -6.33
N ALA A 64 -4.04 7.72 -5.78
CA ALA A 64 -3.48 6.92 -4.69
C ALA A 64 -4.38 6.97 -3.44
N SER A 65 -4.90 8.14 -3.07
CA SER A 65 -5.87 8.31 -1.98
C SER A 65 -7.08 7.39 -2.14
N LEU A 66 -7.71 7.41 -3.32
CA LEU A 66 -8.90 6.61 -3.59
C LEU A 66 -8.60 5.10 -3.60
N LEU A 67 -7.46 4.69 -4.19
CA LEU A 67 -7.04 3.29 -4.18
C LEU A 67 -6.75 2.79 -2.75
N LEU A 68 -6.04 3.57 -1.94
CA LEU A 68 -5.77 3.24 -0.54
C LEU A 68 -7.06 3.17 0.27
N PHE A 69 -8.03 4.04 0.00
CA PHE A 69 -9.35 3.99 0.64
C PHE A 69 -10.08 2.69 0.31
N LEU A 70 -10.11 2.30 -0.97
CA LEU A 70 -10.74 1.06 -1.42
C LEU A 70 -10.02 -0.17 -0.85
N ALA A 71 -8.68 -0.17 -0.84
CA ALA A 71 -7.87 -1.21 -0.23
C ALA A 71 -8.18 -1.35 1.26
N SER A 72 -8.30 -0.24 1.99
CA SER A 72 -8.60 -0.25 3.43
C SER A 72 -9.90 -0.99 3.79
N LYS A 73 -10.90 -0.99 2.88
CA LYS A 73 -12.17 -1.69 3.07
C LYS A 73 -12.06 -3.20 2.90
N SER A 74 -11.03 -3.66 2.19
CA SER A 74 -10.80 -5.08 1.88
C SER A 74 -9.87 -5.76 2.89
N ILE A 75 -9.16 -4.98 3.71
CA ILE A 75 -8.25 -5.48 4.75
C ILE A 75 -9.07 -5.92 5.97
N LEU A 76 -8.96 -7.20 6.33
CA LEU A 76 -9.67 -7.78 7.49
C LEU A 76 -9.12 -7.25 8.82
N GLN A 77 -7.80 -7.05 8.89
CA GLN A 77 -7.13 -6.59 10.11
C GLN A 77 -7.39 -5.10 10.36
N LYS A 78 -8.03 -4.79 11.49
CA LYS A 78 -8.52 -3.44 11.80
C LYS A 78 -7.41 -2.40 11.88
N ASP A 79 -6.26 -2.74 12.44
CA ASP A 79 -5.17 -1.76 12.63
C ASP A 79 -4.49 -1.42 11.31
N LEU A 80 -4.25 -2.43 10.46
CA LEU A 80 -3.75 -2.21 9.11
C LEU A 80 -4.76 -1.44 8.24
N SER A 81 -6.06 -1.73 8.36
CA SER A 81 -7.12 -0.97 7.69
C SER A 81 -7.12 0.51 8.10
N LYS A 82 -6.94 0.82 9.39
CA LYS A 82 -6.82 2.20 9.88
C LYS A 82 -5.62 2.92 9.28
N VAL A 83 -4.46 2.25 9.24
CA VAL A 83 -3.24 2.82 8.64
C VAL A 83 -3.47 3.19 7.17
N PHE A 84 -4.08 2.30 6.39
CA PHE A 84 -4.42 2.57 4.99
C PHE A 84 -5.41 3.73 4.83
N ARG A 85 -6.39 3.87 5.73
CA ARG A 85 -7.32 5.03 5.74
C ARG A 85 -6.60 6.34 6.04
N ILE A 86 -5.66 6.34 6.99
CA ILE A 86 -4.89 7.54 7.32
C ILE A 86 -4.05 7.96 6.11
N PHE A 87 -3.31 7.01 5.49
CA PHE A 87 -2.58 7.31 4.27
C PHE A 87 -3.49 7.82 3.16
N SER A 88 -4.66 7.19 2.96
CA SER A 88 -5.65 7.65 2.00
C SER A 88 -6.00 9.13 2.21
N TYR A 89 -6.32 9.53 3.44
CA TYR A 89 -6.66 10.93 3.72
C TYR A 89 -5.47 11.87 3.55
N LEU A 90 -4.25 11.46 3.91
CA LEU A 90 -3.05 12.27 3.71
C LEU A 90 -2.78 12.51 2.22
N PHE A 91 -2.78 11.46 1.40
CA PHE A 91 -2.62 11.57 -0.05
C PHE A 91 -3.73 12.42 -0.69
N GLY A 92 -4.97 12.28 -0.19
CA GLY A 92 -6.11 13.06 -0.66
C GLY A 92 -5.94 14.54 -0.33
N PHE A 93 -5.59 14.84 0.93
CA PHE A 93 -5.31 16.20 1.38
C PHE A 93 -4.20 16.85 0.54
N VAL A 94 -3.05 16.19 0.40
CA VAL A 94 -1.91 16.69 -0.41
C VAL A 94 -2.34 16.94 -1.85
N GLY A 95 -3.07 15.99 -2.45
CA GLY A 95 -3.55 16.12 -3.82
C GLY A 95 -4.50 17.29 -4.00
N PHE A 96 -5.55 17.41 -3.19
CA PHE A 96 -6.48 18.54 -3.27
C PHE A 96 -5.84 19.88 -2.93
N PHE A 97 -4.92 19.91 -1.96
CA PHE A 97 -4.19 21.12 -1.58
C PHE A 97 -3.40 21.68 -2.77
N PHE A 98 -2.52 20.87 -3.39
CA PHE A 98 -1.72 21.33 -4.53
C PHE A 98 -2.56 21.55 -5.80
N LEU A 99 -3.62 20.77 -6.00
CA LEU A 99 -4.53 20.98 -7.14
C LEU A 99 -5.27 22.32 -7.01
N SER A 100 -5.70 22.69 -5.80
CA SER A 100 -6.35 23.98 -5.55
C SER A 100 -5.40 25.14 -5.86
N TRP A 101 -4.12 25.00 -5.49
CA TRP A 101 -3.09 26.00 -5.79
C TRP A 101 -2.80 26.09 -7.30
N THR A 102 -2.86 24.95 -8.01
CA THR A 102 -2.60 24.88 -9.46
C THR A 102 -3.75 25.48 -10.28
N LEU A 103 -5.01 25.27 -9.87
CA LEU A 103 -6.18 25.66 -10.66
C LEU A 103 -6.76 27.04 -10.29
N ALA A 104 -6.34 27.64 -9.17
CA ALA A 104 -6.82 28.93 -8.71
C ALA A 104 -5.68 29.97 -8.57
N PRO A 105 -4.96 30.29 -9.66
CA PRO A 105 -3.81 31.21 -9.64
C PRO A 105 -4.17 32.65 -9.27
N SER A 106 -5.46 33.01 -9.30
CA SER A 106 -5.97 34.35 -8.99
C SER A 106 -6.27 34.56 -7.51
N ILE A 107 -6.20 33.51 -6.68
CA ILE A 107 -6.31 33.63 -5.23
C ILE A 107 -4.91 33.96 -4.71
N ASN A 108 -4.78 35.01 -3.90
CA ASN A 108 -3.52 35.31 -3.22
C ASN A 108 -2.95 34.04 -2.58
N ASP A 109 -1.62 33.89 -2.61
CA ASP A 109 -0.96 32.74 -2.00
C ASP A 109 -1.51 32.48 -0.59
N PHE A 110 -1.80 31.20 -0.30
CA PHE A 110 -2.18 30.80 1.05
C PHE A 110 -1.16 31.33 2.04
N ASN A 111 -1.63 31.73 3.22
CA ASN A 111 -0.75 32.22 4.28
C ASN A 111 0.40 31.21 4.48
N PRO A 112 1.69 31.61 4.35
CA PRO A 112 2.83 30.72 4.49
C PRO A 112 2.80 29.88 5.78
N ILE A 113 2.25 30.46 6.86
CA ILE A 113 2.08 29.78 8.15
C ILE A 113 1.18 28.55 7.99
N LEU A 114 0.07 28.62 7.24
CA LEU A 114 -0.81 27.48 7.01
C LEU A 114 -0.10 26.35 6.25
N TYR A 115 0.74 26.70 5.28
CA TYR A 115 1.56 25.73 4.55
C TYR A 115 2.54 24.99 5.48
N TYR A 116 3.32 25.73 6.27
CA TYR A 116 4.28 25.13 7.21
C TYR A 116 3.59 24.32 8.31
N LEU A 117 2.49 24.81 8.87
CA LEU A 117 1.70 24.06 9.86
C LEU A 117 1.13 22.76 9.28
N SER A 118 0.69 22.78 8.01
CA SER A 118 0.22 21.58 7.32
C SER A 118 1.34 20.56 7.15
N MET A 119 2.55 21.00 6.79
CA MET A 119 3.72 20.11 6.70
C MET A 119 4.10 19.49 8.05
N ILE A 120 4.12 20.28 9.12
CA ILE A 120 4.37 19.78 10.48
C ILE A 120 3.30 18.76 10.88
N GLY A 121 2.02 19.08 10.64
CA GLY A 121 0.90 18.19 10.93
C GLY A 121 1.02 16.85 10.19
N ILE A 122 1.28 16.88 8.88
CA ILE A 122 1.51 15.66 8.08
C ILE A 122 2.69 14.86 8.63
N SER A 123 3.79 15.53 8.97
CA SER A 123 5.00 14.88 9.49
C SER A 123 4.73 14.15 10.80
N ILE A 124 4.01 14.80 11.73
CA ILE A 124 3.61 14.18 13.00
C ILE A 124 2.73 12.96 12.76
N VAL A 125 1.72 13.06 11.89
CA VAL A 125 0.85 11.92 11.56
C VAL A 125 1.67 10.77 10.95
N MET A 126 2.61 11.07 10.06
CA MET A 126 3.47 10.06 9.44
C MET A 126 4.36 9.33 10.45
N VAL A 127 4.83 9.99 11.50
CA VAL A 127 5.57 9.32 12.58
C VAL A 127 4.70 8.27 13.27
N PHE A 128 3.45 8.61 13.61
CA PHE A 128 2.53 7.65 14.24
C PHE A 128 2.18 6.50 13.31
N VAL A 129 1.97 6.79 12.03
CA VAL A 129 1.69 5.78 11.01
C VAL A 129 2.88 4.83 10.85
N ASN A 130 4.09 5.34 10.73
CA ASN A 130 5.31 4.53 10.63
C ASN A 130 5.51 3.66 11.86
N LYS A 131 5.28 4.21 13.06
CA LYS A 131 5.33 3.42 14.30
C LYS A 131 4.33 2.26 14.27
N GLY A 132 3.08 2.53 13.86
CA GLY A 132 2.05 1.50 13.73
C GLY A 132 2.41 0.42 12.70
N LEU A 133 2.96 0.82 11.54
CA LEU A 133 3.38 -0.11 10.50
C LEU A 133 4.56 -0.99 10.97
N SER A 134 5.56 -0.39 11.60
CA SER A 134 6.72 -1.11 12.13
C SER A 134 6.32 -2.11 13.23
N SER A 135 5.47 -1.70 14.17
CA SER A 135 4.93 -2.62 15.18
C SER A 135 4.18 -3.79 14.53
N TYR A 136 3.36 -3.51 13.52
CA TYR A 136 2.64 -4.56 12.80
C TYR A 136 3.58 -5.57 12.11
N ILE A 137 4.65 -5.10 11.45
CA ILE A 137 5.64 -5.97 10.81
C ILE A 137 6.33 -6.86 11.85
N ILE A 138 6.71 -6.29 13.00
CA ILE A 138 7.35 -7.04 14.08
C ILE A 138 6.40 -8.12 14.63
N ASP A 139 5.15 -7.76 14.93
CA ASP A 139 4.15 -8.70 15.46
C ASP A 139 3.84 -9.83 14.47
N PHE A 140 3.79 -9.51 13.17
CA PHE A 140 3.60 -10.50 12.11
C PHE A 140 4.77 -11.49 12.03
N ASN A 141 6.01 -11.01 12.07
CA ASN A 141 7.20 -11.86 12.05
C ASN A 141 7.24 -12.78 13.28
N ASN A 142 7.02 -12.22 14.48
CA ASN A 142 6.97 -13.00 15.72
C ASN A 142 5.89 -14.08 15.68
N SER A 143 4.71 -13.76 15.13
CA SER A 143 3.61 -14.71 15.02
C SER A 143 3.96 -15.87 14.07
N ASN A 144 4.64 -15.59 12.96
CA ASN A 144 5.10 -16.62 12.02
C ASN A 144 6.17 -17.52 12.65
N GLU A 145 7.11 -16.96 13.42
CA GLU A 145 8.10 -17.75 14.16
C GLU A 145 7.41 -18.68 15.18
N ILE A 146 6.44 -18.17 15.94
CA ILE A 146 5.67 -18.99 16.88
C ILE A 146 4.91 -20.10 16.15
N LEU A 147 4.31 -19.80 14.99
CA LEU A 147 3.61 -20.79 14.17
C LEU A 147 4.56 -21.88 13.69
N LEU A 148 5.74 -21.51 13.17
CA LEU A 148 6.79 -22.44 12.75
C LEU A 148 7.23 -23.34 13.91
N LEU A 149 7.45 -22.76 15.10
CA LEU A 149 7.78 -23.53 16.29
C LEU A 149 6.68 -24.52 16.67
N ASN A 150 5.41 -24.13 16.56
CA ASN A 150 4.29 -25.02 16.84
C ASN A 150 4.17 -26.15 15.81
N ILE A 151 4.39 -25.86 14.53
CA ILE A 151 4.44 -26.88 13.47
C ILE A 151 5.58 -27.86 13.75
N ARG A 152 6.79 -27.38 14.05
CA ARG A 152 7.94 -28.24 14.40
C ARG A 152 7.64 -29.14 15.60
N LYS A 153 7.07 -28.58 16.67
CA LYS A 153 6.66 -29.34 17.86
C LYS A 153 5.62 -30.41 17.52
N LEU A 154 4.63 -30.06 16.72
CA LEU A 154 3.57 -30.98 16.29
C LEU A 154 4.13 -32.10 15.40
N THR A 155 4.92 -31.76 14.38
CA THR A 155 5.58 -32.74 13.49
C THR A 155 6.47 -33.69 14.29
N ARG A 156 7.27 -33.17 15.22
CA ARG A 156 8.09 -34.00 16.11
C ARG A 156 7.24 -34.90 17.01
N HIS A 157 6.14 -34.38 17.55
CA HIS A 157 5.23 -35.17 18.38
C HIS A 157 4.59 -36.30 17.59
N ILE A 158 4.11 -36.03 16.37
CA ILE A 158 3.56 -37.02 15.45
C ILE A 158 4.63 -38.06 15.11
N GLY A 159 5.83 -37.62 14.70
CA GLY A 159 6.93 -38.50 14.36
C GLY A 159 7.32 -39.45 15.49
N ILE A 160 7.37 -38.98 16.73
CA ILE A 160 7.70 -39.84 17.88
C ILE A 160 6.54 -40.79 18.22
N ASN A 161 5.31 -40.29 18.29
CA ASN A 161 4.15 -41.09 18.70
C ASN A 161 3.74 -42.12 17.66
N ILE A 162 3.72 -41.74 16.37
CA ILE A 162 3.38 -42.66 15.28
C ILE A 162 4.45 -43.74 15.14
N LYS A 163 5.74 -43.35 15.19
CA LYS A 163 6.86 -44.30 15.20
C LYS A 163 6.69 -45.39 16.27
N LYS A 164 6.27 -45.00 17.48
CA LYS A 164 6.17 -45.93 18.61
C LYS A 164 4.94 -46.84 18.52
N LYS A 165 3.83 -46.36 17.95
CA LYS A 165 2.52 -47.05 18.03
C LYS A 165 2.10 -47.77 16.76
N TYR A 166 2.55 -47.32 15.59
CA TYR A 166 2.03 -47.78 14.30
C TYR A 166 3.11 -48.25 13.30
N ILE A 167 4.37 -47.92 13.53
CA ILE A 167 5.48 -48.30 12.64
C ILE A 167 6.18 -49.56 13.17
N LYS A 168 6.37 -50.55 12.28
CA LYS A 168 7.12 -51.78 12.55
C LYS A 168 8.57 -51.48 12.86
N ASP A 169 9.22 -52.31 13.69
CA ASP A 169 10.59 -52.06 14.17
C ASP A 169 11.62 -51.87 13.04
N GLU A 170 11.45 -52.56 11.92
CA GLU A 170 12.29 -52.47 10.72
C GLU A 170 12.25 -51.08 10.05
N ASP A 171 11.06 -50.48 9.93
CA ASP A 171 10.85 -49.21 9.21
C ASP A 171 11.04 -47.97 10.10
N ARG A 172 11.32 -48.16 11.39
CA ARG A 172 11.38 -47.08 12.39
C ARG A 172 12.53 -46.09 12.19
N LYS A 173 13.62 -46.54 11.56
CA LYS A 173 14.76 -45.66 11.24
C LYS A 173 14.41 -44.74 10.08
N ASP A 174 13.90 -45.30 9.00
CA ASP A 174 13.57 -44.56 7.78
C ASP A 174 12.48 -43.54 8.06
N TYR A 175 11.42 -43.93 8.78
CA TYR A 175 10.38 -42.98 9.21
C TYR A 175 10.91 -41.83 10.09
N LEU A 176 11.93 -42.07 10.91
CA LEU A 176 12.54 -41.01 11.72
C LEU A 176 13.36 -40.06 10.85
N ILE A 177 14.10 -40.59 9.88
CA ILE A 177 14.89 -39.81 8.92
C ILE A 177 13.96 -38.90 8.12
N ASP A 178 12.89 -39.46 7.53
CA ASP A 178 11.89 -38.67 6.78
C ASP A 178 11.26 -37.56 7.65
N THR A 179 10.99 -37.85 8.92
CA THR A 179 10.44 -36.85 9.85
C THR A 179 11.44 -35.72 10.12
N ILE A 180 12.72 -36.05 10.29
CA ILE A 180 13.80 -35.06 10.51
C ILE A 180 13.97 -34.22 9.26
N ASP A 181 14.01 -34.83 8.07
CA ASP A 181 14.13 -34.11 6.80
C ASP A 181 12.97 -33.11 6.60
N VAL A 182 11.74 -33.50 6.99
CA VAL A 182 10.59 -32.58 6.97
C VAL A 182 10.77 -31.44 7.97
N ILE A 183 11.31 -31.68 9.17
CA ILE A 183 11.56 -30.63 10.16
C ILE A 183 12.66 -29.67 9.68
N ASP A 184 13.73 -30.20 9.10
CA ASP A 184 14.88 -29.43 8.61
C ASP A 184 14.49 -28.61 7.36
N SER A 185 13.53 -29.09 6.56
CA SER A 185 12.96 -28.30 5.45
C SER A 185 12.13 -27.08 5.88
N LEU A 186 11.84 -26.94 7.18
CA LEU A 186 11.11 -25.79 7.74
C LEU A 186 12.06 -24.69 8.24
N ASP A 187 13.38 -24.84 8.08
CA ASP A 187 14.39 -23.78 8.26
C ASP A 187 14.56 -22.95 6.97
#